data_AF-A0A7R9B7W4-F1
#
_entry.id   AF-A0A7R9B7W4-F1
#
_cell.length_a   1.000
_cell.length_b   1.000
_cell.length_c   1.000
_cell.angle_alpha   90.00
_cell.angle_beta   90.00
_cell.angle_gamma   90.00
#
_symmetry.space_group_name_H-M   'P 1'
#
loop_
_entity.id
_entity.type
_entity.pdbx_description
1 polymer ?
#
loop_
_entity_poly.entity_id
_entity_poly.type
_entity_poly.pdbx_seq_one_letter_code
_entity_poly.pdbx_strand_id
1 'polypeptide(L)'
;MLLSYLWQRQRLWLLVVVFICLLFMYYFEMKVTSLEDSKQNLELAMVRMQLREVELRRSLKTPPSDADPDRDLVVVYNRVPKTGSTSLVGVAYDLCKLNNFHVLHVNITGNMHVLSLPNQLRFVQNVTRWTSIKPAFYHGHVAFVDFGKFGAPQPLYVNLIRKPLDRLVSYYYFLRYGDNFRPHLVRRKHGDKVTFDECVEQGQADCDPANMWLQVPFICGHNPRCWEVASDWALEQAKRNLLDKYFLVGVTEQLQDFVQVLEVTLPSLFHGALDHYKTSASLQLTPVLGLNKHSSHWD
;
A
#
# COMPACT_ATOMS: atom_id res chain seq x y z
N MET A 1 -53.52 -19.43 47.77
CA MET A 1 -53.04 -20.50 46.86
C MET A 1 -52.44 -19.95 45.55
N LEU A 2 -53.10 -19.02 44.85
CA LEU A 2 -52.54 -18.38 43.63
C LEU A 2 -51.30 -17.51 43.88
N LEU A 3 -51.29 -16.70 44.95
CA LEU A 3 -50.15 -15.83 45.30
C LEU A 3 -48.88 -16.60 45.68
N SER A 4 -49.01 -17.71 46.41
CA SER A 4 -47.89 -18.58 46.77
C SER A 4 -47.32 -19.31 45.54
N TYR A 5 -48.19 -19.72 44.61
CA TYR A 5 -47.77 -20.35 43.35
C TYR A 5 -47.07 -19.36 42.41
N LEU A 6 -47.57 -18.13 42.30
CA LEU A 6 -46.95 -17.05 41.52
C LEU A 6 -45.58 -16.66 42.10
N TRP A 7 -45.46 -16.58 43.42
CA TRP A 7 -44.20 -16.29 44.11
C TRP A 7 -43.16 -17.40 43.95
N GLN A 8 -43.60 -18.66 44.01
CA GLN A 8 -42.73 -19.82 43.77
C GLN A 8 -42.26 -19.90 42.32
N ARG A 9 -43.12 -19.54 41.35
CA ARG A 9 -42.77 -19.46 39.92
C ARG A 9 -41.79 -18.31 39.63
N GLN A 10 -41.95 -17.15 40.27
CA GLN A 10 -40.99 -16.04 40.16
C GLN A 10 -39.62 -16.40 40.73
N ARG A 11 -39.56 -17.10 41.87
CA ARG A 11 -38.30 -17.61 42.43
C ARG A 11 -37.61 -18.59 41.49
N LEU A 12 -38.37 -19.49 40.85
CA LEU A 12 -37.81 -20.43 39.88
C LEU A 12 -37.23 -19.71 38.65
N TRP A 13 -37.93 -18.69 38.12
CA TRP A 13 -37.41 -17.87 37.01
C TRP A 13 -36.15 -17.10 37.39
N LEU A 14 -36.09 -16.52 38.59
CA LEU A 14 -34.88 -15.84 39.08
C LEU A 14 -33.70 -16.81 39.18
N LEU A 15 -33.91 -18.02 39.68
CA LEU A 15 -32.86 -19.05 39.75
C LEU A 15 -32.36 -19.48 38.36
N VAL A 16 -33.26 -19.61 37.38
CA VAL A 16 -32.89 -19.92 35.99
C VAL A 16 -32.08 -18.80 35.35
N VAL A 17 -32.48 -17.54 35.55
CA VAL A 17 -31.73 -16.38 35.02
C VAL A 17 -30.35 -16.30 35.66
N VAL A 18 -30.23 -16.47 36.97
CA VAL A 18 -28.94 -16.49 37.67
C VAL A 18 -28.06 -17.62 37.14
N PHE A 19 -28.61 -18.82 36.92
CA PHE A 19 -27.87 -19.94 36.36
C PHE A 19 -27.35 -19.66 34.94
N ILE A 20 -28.18 -19.07 34.07
CA ILE A 20 -27.75 -18.67 32.72
C ILE A 20 -26.65 -17.59 32.78
N CYS A 21 -26.78 -16.61 33.67
CA CYS A 21 -25.74 -15.59 33.87
C CYS A 21 -24.43 -16.21 34.34
N LEU A 22 -24.46 -17.18 35.25
CA LEU A 22 -23.26 -17.89 35.72
C LEU A 22 -22.60 -18.70 34.60
N LEU A 23 -23.39 -19.39 33.76
CA LEU A 23 -22.86 -20.09 32.58
C LEU A 23 -22.22 -19.14 31.57
N PHE A 24 -22.84 -17.97 31.36
CA PHE A 24 -22.30 -16.93 30.50
C PHE A 24 -20.98 -16.38 31.07
N MET A 25 -20.95 -16.01 32.34
CA MET A 25 -19.73 -15.55 33.02
C MET A 25 -18.60 -16.58 32.92
N TYR A 26 -18.89 -17.85 33.19
CA TYR A 26 -17.92 -18.94 33.06
C TYR A 26 -17.41 -19.11 31.62
N TYR A 27 -18.30 -19.00 30.62
CA TYR A 27 -17.90 -19.04 29.20
C TYR A 27 -16.95 -17.89 28.86
N PHE A 28 -17.24 -16.67 29.33
CA PHE A 28 -16.37 -15.51 29.10
C PHE A 28 -15.04 -15.65 29.81
N GLU A 29 -15.01 -16.11 31.06
CA GLU A 29 -13.76 -16.39 31.77
C GLU A 29 -12.91 -17.41 31.01
N MET A 30 -13.48 -18.54 30.59
CA MET A 30 -12.77 -19.52 29.76
C MET A 30 -12.22 -18.91 28.47
N LYS A 31 -12.99 -18.01 27.83
CA LYS A 31 -12.53 -17.35 26.62
C LYS A 31 -11.40 -16.36 26.87
N VAL A 32 -11.47 -15.59 27.95
CA VAL A 32 -10.43 -14.65 28.37
C VAL A 32 -9.14 -15.40 28.68
N THR A 33 -9.20 -16.48 29.47
CA THR A 33 -8.03 -17.30 29.79
C THR A 33 -7.40 -17.89 28.53
N SER A 34 -8.22 -18.42 27.60
CA SER A 34 -7.73 -18.94 26.31
C SER A 34 -7.06 -17.87 25.44
N LEU A 35 -7.56 -16.64 25.48
CA LEU A 35 -6.96 -15.49 24.79
C LEU A 35 -5.63 -15.09 25.43
N GLU A 36 -5.55 -15.11 26.76
CA GLU A 36 -4.36 -14.76 27.52
C GLU A 36 -3.24 -15.78 27.31
N ASP A 37 -3.57 -17.07 27.31
CA ASP A 37 -2.64 -18.16 26.94
C ASP A 37 -2.15 -18.01 25.50
N SER A 38 -3.05 -17.68 24.58
CA SER A 38 -2.68 -17.44 23.17
C SER A 38 -1.74 -16.25 23.02
N LYS A 39 -1.97 -15.17 23.78
CA LYS A 39 -1.10 -14.00 23.82
C LYS A 39 0.28 -14.34 24.37
N GLN A 40 0.37 -15.07 25.49
CA GLN A 40 1.65 -15.49 26.08
C GLN A 40 2.45 -16.37 25.12
N ASN A 41 1.77 -17.31 24.43
CA ASN A 41 2.41 -18.14 23.41
C ASN A 41 2.96 -17.31 22.24
N LEU A 42 2.23 -16.26 21.83
CA LEU A 42 2.66 -15.35 20.77
C LEU A 42 3.85 -14.49 21.20
N GLU A 43 3.83 -13.95 22.43
CA GLU A 43 4.95 -13.18 23.00
C GLU A 43 6.21 -14.04 23.14
N LEU A 44 6.08 -15.28 23.60
CA LEU A 44 7.18 -16.23 23.68
C LEU A 44 7.74 -16.58 22.29
N ALA A 45 6.88 -16.77 21.30
CA ALA A 45 7.30 -16.98 19.92
C ALA A 45 8.04 -15.76 19.35
N MET A 46 7.58 -14.54 19.65
CA MET A 46 8.26 -13.29 19.25
C MET A 46 9.65 -13.19 19.89
N VAL A 47 9.78 -13.40 21.20
CA VAL A 47 11.08 -13.35 21.89
C VAL A 47 12.04 -14.39 21.33
N ARG A 48 11.58 -15.61 21.06
CA ARG A 48 12.39 -16.66 20.40
C ARG A 48 12.84 -16.24 19.00
N MET A 49 11.97 -15.59 18.23
CA MET A 49 12.33 -15.07 16.92
C MET A 49 13.36 -13.93 17.00
N GLN A 50 13.21 -13.01 17.95
CA GLN A 50 14.16 -11.92 18.17
C GLN A 50 15.53 -12.45 18.61
N LEU A 51 15.56 -13.44 19.50
CA LEU A 51 16.81 -14.11 19.89
C LEU A 51 17.50 -14.75 18.69
N ARG A 52 16.73 -15.45 17.83
CA ARG A 52 17.25 -16.03 16.59
C ARG A 52 17.79 -14.99 15.63
N GLU A 53 17.17 -13.80 15.56
CA GLU A 53 17.67 -12.68 14.76
C GLU A 53 18.99 -12.12 15.32
N VAL A 54 19.08 -11.92 16.64
CA VAL A 54 20.31 -11.46 17.29
C VAL A 54 21.44 -12.46 17.11
N GLU A 55 21.15 -13.75 17.21
CA GLU A 55 22.11 -14.83 17.01
C GLU A 55 22.55 -14.91 15.54
N LEU A 56 21.62 -14.74 14.59
CA LEU A 56 21.95 -14.60 13.17
C LEU A 56 22.83 -13.38 12.90
N ARG A 57 22.51 -12.21 13.47
CA ARG A 57 23.33 -10.99 13.37
C ARG A 57 24.72 -11.18 13.98
N ARG A 58 24.85 -11.96 15.05
CA ARG A 58 26.16 -12.34 15.62
C ARG A 58 26.91 -13.31 14.72
N SER A 59 26.22 -14.27 14.11
CA SER A 59 26.80 -15.21 13.15
C SER A 59 27.21 -14.55 11.83
N LEU A 60 26.57 -13.43 11.46
CA LEU A 60 26.90 -12.61 10.28
C LEU A 60 28.07 -11.64 10.53
N LYS A 61 28.61 -11.55 11.75
CA LYS A 61 29.86 -10.82 12.05
C LYS A 61 31.11 -11.66 11.72
N THR A 62 31.08 -12.42 10.65
CA THR A 62 32.30 -12.78 9.91
C THR A 62 32.86 -11.49 9.27
N PRO A 63 34.19 -11.29 9.20
CA PRO A 63 34.74 -10.14 8.48
C PRO A 63 34.23 -10.16 7.03
N PRO A 64 33.91 -9.02 6.40
CA PRO A 64 33.27 -9.01 5.09
C PRO A 64 34.26 -9.52 4.05
N SER A 65 34.10 -10.77 3.63
CA SER A 65 34.65 -11.27 2.38
C SER A 65 33.60 -11.04 1.29
N ASP A 66 33.84 -10.08 0.40
CA ASP A 66 33.20 -9.93 -0.92
C ASP A 66 31.68 -10.16 -1.03
N ALA A 67 30.91 -9.87 0.02
CA ALA A 67 29.45 -9.94 -0.05
C ALA A 67 28.94 -8.62 -0.65
N ASP A 68 28.41 -8.70 -1.86
CA ASP A 68 27.70 -7.60 -2.53
C ASP A 68 26.69 -6.95 -1.55
N PRO A 69 26.91 -5.68 -1.13
CA PRO A 69 26.07 -5.01 -0.14
C PRO A 69 24.61 -4.88 -0.59
N ASP A 70 24.36 -4.97 -1.90
CA ASP A 70 23.03 -4.81 -2.47
C ASP A 70 22.31 -6.14 -2.71
N ARG A 71 22.94 -7.29 -2.43
CA ARG A 71 22.36 -8.62 -2.65
C ARG A 71 21.01 -8.81 -1.94
N ASP A 72 20.84 -8.20 -0.77
CA ASP A 72 19.62 -8.26 0.04
C ASP A 72 18.73 -7.01 -0.08
N LEU A 73 19.04 -6.10 -1.01
CA LEU A 73 18.33 -4.83 -1.20
C LEU A 73 16.88 -5.06 -1.63
N VAL A 74 15.96 -4.46 -0.89
CA VAL A 74 14.54 -4.47 -1.21
C VAL A 74 13.97 -3.07 -1.14
N VAL A 75 13.38 -2.63 -2.25
CA VAL A 75 12.67 -1.36 -2.38
C VAL A 75 11.17 -1.65 -2.47
N VAL A 76 10.37 -0.94 -1.67
CA VAL A 76 8.90 -0.98 -1.73
C VAL A 76 8.38 0.38 -2.19
N TYR A 77 7.79 0.39 -3.38
CA TYR A 77 7.06 1.52 -3.93
C TYR A 77 5.54 1.32 -3.78
N ASN A 78 5.00 1.78 -2.65
CA ASN A 78 3.57 1.70 -2.37
C ASN A 78 2.80 2.84 -3.10
N ARG A 79 2.80 2.73 -4.44
CA ARG A 79 2.38 3.76 -5.40
C ARG A 79 0.99 4.32 -5.16
N VAL A 80 0.90 5.65 -5.05
CA VAL A 80 -0.35 6.40 -5.09
C VAL A 80 -0.90 6.42 -6.54
N PRO A 81 -2.21 6.23 -6.76
CA PRO A 81 -2.80 6.41 -8.08
C PRO A 81 -2.62 7.83 -8.64
N LYS A 82 -2.29 7.91 -9.94
CA LYS A 82 -2.23 9.15 -10.75
C LYS A 82 -1.11 10.14 -10.38
N THR A 83 0.02 9.61 -9.90
CA THR A 83 1.23 10.37 -9.53
C THR A 83 2.45 10.04 -10.41
N GLY A 84 2.24 9.67 -11.68
CA GLY A 84 3.32 9.23 -12.57
C GLY A 84 3.83 7.81 -12.30
N SER A 85 3.13 7.03 -11.46
CA SER A 85 3.54 5.69 -11.04
C SER A 85 3.78 4.70 -12.18
N THR A 86 3.02 4.79 -13.28
CA THR A 86 3.19 3.89 -14.44
C THR A 86 4.52 4.14 -15.14
N SER A 87 4.92 5.41 -15.28
CA SER A 87 6.18 5.78 -15.94
C SER A 87 7.39 5.30 -15.13
N LEU A 88 7.40 5.52 -13.82
CA LEU A 88 8.48 5.04 -12.95
C LEU A 88 8.58 3.51 -12.93
N VAL A 89 7.44 2.82 -12.85
CA VAL A 89 7.41 1.35 -12.90
C VAL A 89 7.86 0.81 -14.26
N GLY A 90 7.56 1.52 -15.35
CA GLY A 90 8.09 1.20 -16.68
C GLY A 90 9.62 1.18 -16.70
N VAL A 91 10.25 2.24 -16.18
CA VAL A 91 11.72 2.31 -16.03
C VAL A 91 12.26 1.14 -15.22
N ALA A 92 11.62 0.80 -14.09
CA ALA A 92 12.05 -0.34 -13.26
C ALA A 92 11.96 -1.67 -14.02
N TYR A 93 10.88 -1.90 -14.79
CA TYR A 93 10.75 -3.13 -15.60
C TYR A 93 11.75 -3.20 -16.75
N ASP A 94 12.09 -2.07 -17.37
CA ASP A 94 13.07 -2.03 -18.47
C ASP A 94 14.48 -2.33 -17.95
N LEU A 95 14.82 -1.83 -16.75
CA LEU A 95 16.13 -2.01 -16.14
C LEU A 95 16.32 -3.34 -15.39
N CYS A 96 15.26 -4.02 -14.99
CA CYS A 96 15.38 -5.17 -14.07
C CYS A 96 16.24 -6.32 -14.61
N LYS A 97 16.19 -6.55 -15.93
CA LYS A 97 17.04 -7.54 -16.59
C LYS A 97 18.48 -7.07 -16.75
N LEU A 98 18.69 -5.78 -17.00
CA LEU A 98 20.01 -5.19 -17.22
C LEU A 98 20.80 -5.11 -15.91
N ASN A 99 20.12 -4.70 -14.83
CA ASN A 99 20.71 -4.47 -13.51
C ASN A 99 20.51 -5.68 -12.57
N ASN A 100 20.02 -6.82 -13.09
CA ASN A 100 19.89 -8.09 -12.38
C ASN A 100 19.11 -8.04 -11.05
N PHE A 101 17.91 -7.44 -11.08
CA PHE A 101 16.98 -7.41 -9.96
C PHE A 101 15.56 -7.81 -10.39
N HIS A 102 14.66 -8.03 -9.44
CA HIS A 102 13.28 -8.46 -9.72
C HIS A 102 12.28 -7.33 -9.49
N VAL A 103 11.27 -7.23 -10.36
CA VAL A 103 10.15 -6.29 -10.18
C VAL A 103 8.86 -7.06 -9.93
N LEU A 104 8.22 -6.83 -8.79
CA LEU A 104 7.02 -7.56 -8.38
C LEU A 104 5.83 -6.61 -8.18
N HIS A 105 4.72 -6.91 -8.84
CA HIS A 105 3.46 -6.20 -8.63
C HIS A 105 2.65 -6.84 -7.50
N VAL A 106 2.34 -6.06 -6.47
CA VAL A 106 1.50 -6.45 -5.34
C VAL A 106 0.05 -6.18 -5.70
N ASN A 107 -0.66 -7.23 -6.15
CA ASN A 107 -2.07 -7.14 -6.50
C ASN A 107 -2.96 -7.25 -5.24
N ILE A 108 -3.83 -6.26 -5.03
CA ILE A 108 -4.76 -6.25 -3.90
C ILE A 108 -6.20 -6.40 -4.39
N THR A 109 -6.90 -7.39 -3.84
CA THR A 109 -8.30 -7.68 -4.19
C THR A 109 -9.19 -6.47 -3.96
N GLY A 110 -10.04 -6.17 -4.95
CA GLY A 110 -11.03 -5.09 -4.87
C GLY A 110 -10.43 -3.68 -4.82
N ASN A 111 -9.14 -3.52 -5.10
CA ASN A 111 -8.41 -2.26 -4.89
C ASN A 111 -8.55 -1.73 -3.45
N MET A 112 -8.72 -2.62 -2.47
CA MET A 112 -8.69 -2.25 -1.06
C MET A 112 -7.27 -1.80 -0.73
N HIS A 113 -7.06 -0.51 -0.50
CA HIS A 113 -5.72 0.02 -0.20
C HIS A 113 -5.20 -0.42 1.17
N VAL A 114 -6.04 -1.03 2.00
CA VAL A 114 -5.73 -1.53 3.34
C VAL A 114 -5.73 -3.05 3.33
N LEU A 115 -4.63 -3.64 3.78
CA LEU A 115 -4.52 -5.08 4.01
C LEU A 115 -5.10 -5.47 5.37
N SER A 116 -5.75 -6.63 5.42
CA SER A 116 -6.06 -7.29 6.70
C SER A 116 -4.76 -7.66 7.44
N LEU A 117 -4.82 -7.79 8.77
CA LEU A 117 -3.63 -8.15 9.57
C LEU A 117 -2.94 -9.45 9.08
N PRO A 118 -3.66 -10.55 8.74
CA PRO A 118 -3.01 -11.73 8.17
C PRO A 118 -2.31 -11.47 6.84
N ASN A 119 -2.87 -10.60 5.99
CA ASN A 119 -2.26 -10.23 4.72
C ASN A 119 -1.05 -9.31 4.90
N GLN A 120 -1.06 -8.42 5.90
CA GLN A 120 0.12 -7.63 6.27
C GLN A 120 1.26 -8.55 6.73
N LEU A 121 0.97 -9.52 7.61
CA LEU A 121 1.97 -10.48 8.08
C LEU A 121 2.54 -11.31 6.92
N ARG A 122 1.69 -11.79 6.02
CA ARG A 122 2.12 -12.54 4.83
C ARG A 122 2.98 -11.69 3.91
N PHE A 123 2.57 -10.44 3.67
CA PHE A 123 3.34 -9.50 2.87
C PHE A 123 4.74 -9.27 3.47
N VAL A 124 4.82 -8.99 4.77
CA VAL A 124 6.08 -8.80 5.49
C VAL A 124 6.96 -10.04 5.40
N GLN A 125 6.41 -11.23 5.63
CA GLN A 125 7.15 -12.49 5.54
C GLN A 125 7.68 -12.76 4.12
N ASN A 126 6.87 -12.51 3.09
CA ASN A 126 7.27 -12.71 1.71
C ASN A 126 8.41 -11.76 1.31
N VAL A 127 8.27 -10.46 1.61
CA VAL A 127 9.27 -9.44 1.28
C VAL A 127 10.59 -9.70 2.01
N THR A 128 10.53 -10.18 3.26
CA THR A 128 11.73 -10.37 4.08
C THR A 128 12.45 -11.68 3.81
N ARG A 129 11.72 -12.79 3.64
CA ARG A 129 12.27 -14.16 3.62
C ARG A 129 12.46 -14.75 2.23
N TRP A 130 11.86 -14.19 1.19
CA TRP A 130 11.99 -14.72 -0.17
C TRP A 130 13.33 -14.28 -0.78
N THR A 131 14.42 -14.95 -0.36
CA THR A 131 15.79 -14.59 -0.72
C THR A 131 16.10 -14.80 -2.19
N SER A 132 15.44 -15.75 -2.87
CA SER A 132 15.71 -16.07 -4.28
C SER A 132 15.26 -14.99 -5.27
N ILE A 133 14.50 -13.98 -4.82
CA ILE A 133 14.04 -12.87 -5.66
C ILE A 133 14.73 -11.55 -5.31
N LYS A 134 15.67 -11.55 -4.37
CA LYS A 134 16.45 -10.35 -4.05
C LYS A 134 17.66 -10.22 -4.98
N PRO A 135 18.04 -9.00 -5.39
CA PRO A 135 17.43 -7.71 -5.06
C PRO A 135 16.05 -7.52 -5.71
N ALA A 136 15.15 -6.77 -5.05
CA ALA A 136 13.76 -6.65 -5.48
C ALA A 136 13.17 -5.24 -5.38
N PHE A 137 12.36 -4.87 -6.37
CA PHE A 137 11.50 -3.69 -6.39
C PHE A 137 10.03 -4.12 -6.38
N TYR A 138 9.37 -3.98 -5.24
CA TYR A 138 7.93 -4.25 -5.09
C TYR A 138 7.15 -2.98 -5.37
N HIS A 139 6.07 -3.08 -6.14
CA HIS A 139 5.15 -1.95 -6.32
C HIS A 139 3.69 -2.37 -6.23
N GLY A 140 2.83 -1.50 -5.72
CA GLY A 140 1.39 -1.78 -5.64
C GLY A 140 0.61 -0.66 -4.98
N HIS A 141 -0.70 -0.66 -5.21
CA HIS A 141 -1.63 0.33 -4.64
C HIS A 141 -2.07 -0.06 -3.22
N VAL A 142 -1.10 -0.03 -2.30
CA VAL A 142 -1.27 -0.39 -0.89
C VAL A 142 -0.80 0.74 0.02
N ALA A 143 -1.44 0.91 1.18
CA ALA A 143 -0.99 1.85 2.19
C ALA A 143 0.35 1.42 2.80
N PHE A 144 1.02 2.33 3.48
CA PHE A 144 2.26 2.05 4.19
C PHE A 144 2.08 0.91 5.20
N VAL A 145 2.98 -0.09 5.13
CA VAL A 145 3.07 -1.19 6.09
C VAL A 145 4.33 -0.98 6.92
N ASP A 146 4.17 -0.91 8.23
CA ASP A 146 5.28 -0.79 9.17
C ASP A 146 5.82 -2.19 9.49
N PHE A 147 6.95 -2.57 8.89
CA PHE A 147 7.57 -3.88 9.08
C PHE A 147 8.07 -4.04 10.52
N GLY A 148 8.45 -2.94 11.16
CA GLY A 148 8.90 -2.93 12.55
C GLY A 148 7.83 -3.44 13.52
N LYS A 149 6.55 -3.19 13.24
CA LYS A 149 5.43 -3.73 14.04
C LYS A 149 5.32 -5.25 13.99
N PHE A 150 5.95 -5.89 13.01
CA PHE A 150 5.97 -7.34 12.85
C PHE A 150 7.33 -7.95 13.24
N GLY A 151 8.23 -7.16 13.83
CA GLY A 151 9.57 -7.61 14.20
C GLY A 151 10.44 -7.96 12.98
N ALA A 152 10.21 -7.29 11.85
CA ALA A 152 10.94 -7.50 10.61
C ALA A 152 11.77 -6.27 10.23
N PRO A 153 12.90 -6.44 9.51
CA PRO A 153 13.68 -5.32 9.00
C PRO A 153 12.84 -4.51 8.00
N GLN A 154 12.97 -3.18 8.06
CA GLN A 154 12.26 -2.27 7.18
C GLN A 154 12.92 -2.28 5.78
N PRO A 155 12.17 -2.50 4.69
CA PRO A 155 12.69 -2.29 3.34
C PRO A 155 12.80 -0.79 3.04
N LEU A 156 13.52 -0.41 1.98
CA LEU A 156 13.57 0.98 1.55
C LEU A 156 12.24 1.37 0.93
N TYR A 157 11.52 2.27 1.58
CA TYR A 157 10.27 2.82 1.04
C TYR A 157 10.55 4.03 0.16
N VAL A 158 9.99 4.04 -1.05
CA VAL A 158 10.00 5.20 -1.92
C VAL A 158 8.58 5.55 -2.33
N ASN A 159 8.33 6.82 -2.67
CA ASN A 159 7.03 7.20 -3.22
C ASN A 159 7.09 8.41 -4.17
N LEU A 160 6.01 8.61 -4.90
CA LEU A 160 5.74 9.79 -5.70
C LEU A 160 4.36 10.32 -5.34
N ILE A 161 4.33 11.58 -4.93
CA ILE A 161 3.11 12.32 -4.64
C ILE A 161 2.87 13.38 -5.71
N ARG A 162 1.70 14.02 -5.66
CA ARG A 162 1.27 15.06 -6.60
C ARG A 162 0.43 16.10 -5.88
N LYS A 163 0.30 17.30 -6.44
CA LYS A 163 -0.73 18.25 -5.99
C LYS A 163 -2.10 17.56 -5.90
N PRO A 164 -2.83 17.65 -4.76
CA PRO A 164 -4.04 16.88 -4.53
C PRO A 164 -5.13 17.10 -5.59
N LEU A 165 -5.34 18.36 -6.01
CA LEU A 165 -6.32 18.72 -7.03
C LEU A 165 -5.94 18.12 -8.40
N ASP A 166 -4.72 18.34 -8.88
CA ASP A 166 -4.26 17.81 -10.17
C ASP A 166 -4.34 16.28 -10.24
N ARG A 167 -4.07 15.61 -9.12
CA ARG A 167 -4.26 14.15 -8.99
C ARG A 167 -5.73 13.75 -9.11
N LEU A 168 -6.63 14.47 -8.44
CA LEU A 168 -8.07 14.23 -8.49
C LEU A 168 -8.60 14.47 -9.92
N VAL A 169 -8.25 15.58 -10.56
CA VAL A 169 -8.61 15.89 -11.95
C VAL A 169 -8.09 14.81 -12.90
N SER A 170 -6.83 14.37 -12.73
CA SER A 170 -6.26 13.27 -13.52
C SER A 170 -7.01 11.96 -13.33
N TYR A 171 -7.49 11.67 -12.11
CA TYR A 171 -8.31 10.49 -11.83
C TYR A 171 -9.71 10.60 -12.43
N TYR A 172 -10.33 11.78 -12.35
CA TYR A 172 -11.65 12.07 -12.89
C TYR A 172 -11.73 11.78 -14.39
N TYR A 173 -10.79 12.33 -15.17
CA TYR A 173 -10.75 12.12 -16.61
C TYR A 173 -10.26 10.73 -17.00
N PHE A 174 -9.42 10.11 -16.17
CA PHE A 174 -9.03 8.72 -16.36
C PHE A 174 -10.23 7.77 -16.31
N LEU A 175 -11.22 7.99 -15.43
CA LEU A 175 -12.41 7.15 -15.36
C LEU A 175 -13.33 7.30 -16.59
N ARG A 176 -13.21 8.40 -17.35
CA ARG A 176 -14.02 8.72 -18.54
C ARG A 176 -13.35 8.31 -19.84
N TYR A 177 -12.06 8.63 -19.97
CA TYR A 177 -11.31 8.47 -21.22
C TYR A 177 -10.23 7.39 -21.19
N GLY A 178 -9.89 6.85 -20.01
CA GLY A 178 -8.89 5.81 -19.89
C GLY A 178 -7.45 6.33 -19.92
N ASP A 179 -6.55 5.49 -20.43
CA ASP A 179 -5.13 5.77 -20.56
C ASP A 179 -4.60 5.20 -21.89
N ASN A 180 -3.46 5.71 -22.35
CA ASN A 180 -2.83 5.24 -23.60
C ASN A 180 -2.01 3.95 -23.39
N PHE A 181 -1.92 3.44 -22.16
CA PHE A 181 -1.17 2.23 -21.84
C PHE A 181 -2.00 0.96 -22.05
N ARG A 182 -3.31 1.04 -21.81
CA ARG A 182 -4.31 -0.01 -22.04
C ARG A 182 -5.56 0.60 -22.69
N PRO A 183 -5.46 1.02 -23.98
CA PRO A 183 -6.53 1.77 -24.65
C PRO A 183 -7.81 0.95 -24.82
N HIS A 184 -7.70 -0.38 -24.89
CA HIS A 184 -8.85 -1.27 -25.06
C HIS A 184 -9.68 -1.46 -23.78
N LEU A 185 -9.20 -0.98 -22.62
CA LEU A 185 -9.90 -1.15 -21.35
C LEU A 185 -10.91 -0.01 -21.13
N VAL A 186 -12.17 -0.29 -21.41
CA VAL A 186 -13.30 0.62 -21.13
C VAL A 186 -13.42 0.84 -19.63
N ARG A 187 -13.49 2.11 -19.23
CA ARG A 187 -13.52 2.52 -17.82
C ARG A 187 -14.95 2.68 -17.32
N ARG A 188 -15.10 2.66 -15.99
CA ARG A 188 -16.40 2.64 -15.30
C ARG A 188 -17.32 3.81 -15.69
N LYS A 189 -16.75 4.97 -16.02
CA LYS A 189 -17.48 6.20 -16.37
C LYS A 189 -17.32 6.55 -17.85
N HIS A 190 -17.02 5.57 -18.70
CA HIS A 190 -16.86 5.82 -20.13
C HIS A 190 -18.17 6.34 -20.75
N GLY A 191 -18.06 7.31 -21.66
CA GLY A 191 -19.22 7.97 -22.28
C GLY A 191 -19.78 9.16 -21.50
N ASP A 192 -19.38 9.35 -20.24
CA ASP A 192 -19.68 10.57 -19.49
C ASP A 192 -18.81 11.72 -20.02
N LYS A 193 -19.48 12.78 -20.50
CA LYS A 193 -18.85 13.96 -21.13
C LYS A 193 -18.80 15.18 -20.20
N VAL A 194 -19.35 15.08 -18.99
CA VAL A 194 -19.37 16.19 -18.02
C VAL A 194 -17.93 16.56 -17.66
N THR A 195 -17.59 17.85 -17.78
CA THR A 195 -16.26 18.35 -17.44
C THR A 195 -16.05 18.35 -15.93
N PHE A 196 -14.79 18.46 -15.47
CA PHE A 196 -14.52 18.55 -14.04
C PHE A 196 -15.16 19.80 -13.43
N ASP A 197 -15.10 20.93 -14.13
CA ASP A 197 -15.68 22.20 -13.68
C ASP A 197 -17.21 22.11 -13.58
N GLU A 198 -17.89 21.56 -14.59
CA GLU A 198 -19.34 21.30 -14.56
C GLU A 198 -19.72 20.36 -13.41
N CYS A 199 -18.91 19.32 -13.16
CA CYS A 199 -19.11 18.43 -12.02
C CYS A 199 -19.10 19.20 -10.69
N VAL A 200 -18.14 20.12 -10.51
CA VAL A 200 -17.97 20.92 -9.29
C VAL A 200 -19.15 21.89 -9.13
N GLU A 201 -19.54 22.59 -10.20
CA GLU A 201 -20.69 23.50 -10.19
C GLU A 201 -21.99 22.78 -9.82
N GLN A 202 -22.15 21.53 -10.25
CA GLN A 202 -23.30 20.69 -9.98
C GLN A 202 -23.21 19.92 -8.64
N GLY A 203 -22.08 20.03 -7.93
CA GLY A 203 -21.86 19.33 -6.66
C GLY A 203 -21.90 17.81 -6.76
N GLN A 204 -21.41 17.22 -7.86
CA GLN A 204 -21.45 15.77 -8.05
C GLN A 204 -20.36 15.04 -7.24
N ALA A 205 -20.62 13.77 -6.92
CA ALA A 205 -19.77 12.96 -6.05
C ALA A 205 -18.35 12.68 -6.59
N ASP A 206 -18.14 12.66 -7.93
CA ASP A 206 -16.84 12.30 -8.51
C ASP A 206 -15.78 13.42 -8.36
N CYS A 207 -16.20 14.66 -8.10
CA CYS A 207 -15.34 15.84 -7.91
C CYS A 207 -15.45 16.45 -6.49
N ASP A 208 -16.12 15.74 -5.57
CA ASP A 208 -16.18 16.12 -4.15
C ASP A 208 -14.76 16.34 -3.59
N PRO A 209 -14.49 17.48 -2.92
CA PRO A 209 -13.20 17.75 -2.26
C PRO A 209 -12.71 16.64 -1.32
N ALA A 210 -13.61 15.88 -0.70
CA ALA A 210 -13.28 14.72 0.13
C ALA A 210 -12.46 13.66 -0.65
N ASN A 211 -12.64 13.56 -1.97
CA ASN A 211 -11.87 12.66 -2.83
C ASN A 211 -10.39 13.06 -2.99
N MET A 212 -9.99 14.25 -2.53
CA MET A 212 -8.59 14.63 -2.42
C MET A 212 -7.87 13.87 -1.29
N TRP A 213 -8.60 13.35 -0.30
CA TRP A 213 -8.08 12.59 0.84
C TRP A 213 -7.65 11.16 0.47
N LEU A 214 -6.55 11.05 -0.26
CA LEU A 214 -5.98 9.76 -0.69
C LEU A 214 -4.50 9.62 -0.34
N GLN A 215 -3.72 10.68 -0.54
CA GLN A 215 -2.27 10.61 -0.34
C GLN A 215 -1.90 10.49 1.14
N VAL A 216 -2.61 11.21 2.01
CA VAL A 216 -2.42 11.13 3.46
C VAL A 216 -2.63 9.70 3.98
N PRO A 217 -3.78 9.01 3.72
CA PRO A 217 -3.95 7.64 4.19
C PRO A 217 -2.93 6.65 3.64
N PHE A 218 -2.53 6.79 2.36
CA PHE A 218 -1.51 5.93 1.76
C PHE A 218 -0.18 5.96 2.51
N ILE A 219 0.20 7.11 3.05
CA ILE A 219 1.44 7.28 3.79
C ILE A 219 1.25 7.05 5.30
N CYS A 220 0.11 7.46 5.87
CA CYS A 220 -0.25 7.22 7.26
C CYS A 220 -0.32 5.71 7.57
N GLY A 221 -0.86 4.91 6.64
CA GLY A 221 -0.84 3.45 6.68
C GLY A 221 -2.18 2.80 7.02
N HIS A 222 -2.13 1.72 7.80
CA HIS A 222 -3.25 0.81 8.02
C HIS A 222 -4.11 1.12 9.26
N ASN A 223 -3.82 2.20 9.99
CA ASN A 223 -4.67 2.59 11.13
C ASN A 223 -6.02 3.12 10.61
N PRO A 224 -7.17 2.72 11.19
CA PRO A 224 -8.48 3.24 10.78
C PRO A 224 -8.57 4.77 10.74
N ARG A 225 -7.91 5.46 11.69
CA ARG A 225 -7.87 6.93 11.74
C ARG A 225 -7.20 7.57 10.53
N CYS A 226 -6.32 6.84 9.84
CA CYS A 226 -5.70 7.33 8.60
C CYS A 226 -6.74 7.62 7.50
N TRP A 227 -7.86 6.90 7.53
CA TRP A 227 -8.90 6.91 6.52
C TRP A 227 -10.11 7.78 6.91
N GLU A 228 -10.04 8.42 8.07
CA GLU A 228 -10.95 9.51 8.44
C GLU A 228 -10.58 10.76 7.64
N VAL A 229 -11.52 11.26 6.84
CA VAL A 229 -11.30 12.43 5.98
C VAL A 229 -10.98 13.66 6.86
N ALA A 230 -9.95 14.42 6.47
CA ALA A 230 -9.50 15.62 7.16
C ALA A 230 -9.05 15.40 8.63
N SER A 231 -8.58 14.19 8.97
CA SER A 231 -8.03 13.90 10.30
C SER A 231 -6.65 14.54 10.50
N ASP A 232 -6.54 15.47 11.44
CA ASP A 232 -5.26 16.11 11.81
C ASP A 232 -4.23 15.09 12.30
N TRP A 233 -4.68 14.11 13.09
CA TRP A 233 -3.81 13.04 13.56
C TRP A 233 -3.22 12.23 12.40
N ALA A 234 -4.04 11.92 11.39
CA ALA A 234 -3.60 11.16 10.22
C ALA A 234 -2.59 11.97 9.38
N LEU A 235 -2.81 13.27 9.23
CA LEU A 235 -1.89 14.16 8.55
C LEU A 235 -0.53 14.20 9.26
N GLU A 236 -0.52 14.40 10.58
CA GLU A 236 0.71 14.41 11.37
C GLU A 236 1.42 13.07 11.36
N GLN A 237 0.68 11.96 11.44
CA GLN A 237 1.26 10.63 11.32
C GLN A 237 1.84 10.37 9.93
N ALA A 238 1.19 10.81 8.86
CA ALA A 238 1.72 10.71 7.50
C ALA A 238 3.03 11.50 7.35
N LYS A 239 3.10 12.73 7.88
CA LYS A 239 4.34 13.53 7.89
C LYS A 239 5.48 12.82 8.63
N ARG A 240 5.19 12.26 9.81
CA ARG A 240 6.19 11.46 10.57
C ARG A 240 6.66 10.24 9.77
N ASN A 241 5.74 9.50 9.16
CA ASN A 241 6.12 8.35 8.35
C ASN A 241 7.00 8.78 7.16
N LEU A 242 6.68 9.88 6.47
CA LEU A 242 7.52 10.41 5.38
C LEU A 242 8.95 10.68 5.85
N LEU A 243 9.11 11.29 7.03
CA LEU A 243 10.43 11.65 7.56
C LEU A 243 11.21 10.45 8.11
N ASP A 244 10.52 9.53 8.80
CA ASP A 244 11.17 8.47 9.58
C ASP A 244 11.29 7.14 8.83
N LYS A 245 10.42 6.90 7.84
CA LYS A 245 10.21 5.57 7.22
C LYS A 245 10.42 5.53 5.72
N TYR A 246 10.35 6.66 5.02
CA TYR A 246 10.59 6.73 3.59
C TYR A 246 12.02 7.15 3.30
N PHE A 247 12.68 6.39 2.44
CA PHE A 247 14.01 6.71 1.94
C PHE A 247 14.01 7.96 1.05
N LEU A 248 13.06 8.02 0.11
CA LEU A 248 12.91 9.14 -0.82
C LEU A 248 11.47 9.28 -1.28
N VAL A 249 10.95 10.50 -1.26
CA VAL A 249 9.61 10.82 -1.77
C VAL A 249 9.74 12.00 -2.73
N GLY A 250 9.36 11.77 -3.99
CA GLY A 250 9.37 12.79 -5.03
C GLY A 250 7.99 13.38 -5.30
N VAL A 251 7.96 14.38 -6.18
CA VAL A 251 6.74 14.97 -6.72
C VAL A 251 6.63 14.67 -8.20
N THR A 252 5.40 14.48 -8.69
CA THR A 252 5.12 14.08 -10.08
C THR A 252 5.68 15.09 -11.09
N GLU A 253 5.65 16.37 -10.73
CA GLU A 253 6.10 17.50 -11.55
C GLU A 253 7.63 17.53 -11.74
N GLN A 254 8.39 16.82 -10.89
CA GLN A 254 9.85 16.69 -10.95
C GLN A 254 10.26 15.22 -11.08
N LEU A 255 9.48 14.43 -11.83
CA LEU A 255 9.72 12.99 -11.98
C LEU A 255 11.11 12.68 -12.56
N GLN A 256 11.60 13.51 -13.49
CA GLN A 256 12.94 13.35 -14.07
C GLN A 256 14.02 13.44 -12.98
N ASP A 257 13.95 14.46 -12.14
CA ASP A 257 14.92 14.70 -11.07
C ASP A 257 14.84 13.57 -10.03
N PHE A 258 13.63 13.11 -9.71
CA PHE A 258 13.44 11.95 -8.83
C PHE A 258 14.09 10.68 -9.40
N VAL A 259 13.94 10.40 -10.70
CA VAL A 259 14.60 9.27 -11.37
C VAL A 259 16.12 9.41 -11.32
N GLN A 260 16.65 10.62 -11.54
CA GLN A 260 18.08 10.88 -11.44
C GLN A 260 18.62 10.64 -10.02
N VAL A 261 17.88 11.06 -8.99
CA VAL A 261 18.28 10.81 -7.59
C VAL A 261 18.26 9.31 -7.30
N LEU A 262 17.26 8.56 -7.80
CA LEU A 262 17.24 7.09 -7.66
C LEU A 262 18.44 6.41 -8.33
N GLU A 263 18.83 6.86 -9.52
CA GLU A 263 19.99 6.34 -10.23
C GLU A 263 21.29 6.54 -9.43
N VAL A 264 21.47 7.71 -8.82
CA VAL A 264 22.67 8.02 -8.02
C VAL A 264 22.66 7.30 -6.67
N THR A 265 21.50 7.18 -6.03
CA THR A 265 21.39 6.67 -4.65
C THR A 265 21.17 5.17 -4.56
N LEU A 266 20.60 4.55 -5.59
CA LEU A 266 20.34 3.11 -5.68
C LEU A 266 20.80 2.55 -7.04
N PRO A 267 22.10 2.67 -7.37
CA PRO A 267 22.63 2.35 -8.70
C PRO A 267 22.46 0.86 -9.08
N SER A 268 22.48 -0.05 -8.11
CA SER A 268 22.22 -1.49 -8.36
C SER A 268 20.84 -1.78 -8.94
N LEU A 269 19.86 -0.90 -8.73
CA LEU A 269 18.54 -1.02 -9.34
C LEU A 269 18.38 -0.04 -10.50
N PHE A 270 18.88 1.18 -10.38
CA PHE A 270 18.52 2.29 -11.26
C PHE A 270 19.67 2.84 -12.11
N HIS A 271 20.80 2.15 -12.23
CA HIS A 271 21.82 2.52 -13.20
C HIS A 271 21.23 2.62 -14.63
N GLY A 272 21.45 3.75 -15.30
CA GLY A 272 20.90 4.06 -16.62
C GLY A 272 19.45 4.58 -16.62
N ALA A 273 18.82 4.79 -15.47
CA ALA A 273 17.41 5.14 -15.38
C ALA A 273 17.05 6.48 -16.02
N LEU A 274 17.90 7.51 -15.88
CA LEU A 274 17.63 8.82 -16.45
C LEU A 274 17.61 8.80 -17.97
N ASP A 275 18.54 8.10 -18.60
CA ASP A 275 18.63 7.99 -20.06
C ASP A 275 17.46 7.19 -20.63
N HIS A 276 17.09 6.08 -19.96
CA HIS A 276 15.88 5.33 -20.30
C HIS A 276 14.62 6.19 -20.17
N TYR A 277 14.50 6.95 -19.08
CA TYR A 277 13.34 7.83 -18.87
C TYR A 277 13.22 8.90 -19.97
N LYS A 278 14.32 9.58 -20.32
CA LYS A 278 14.34 10.59 -21.39
C LYS A 278 13.97 10.00 -22.75
N THR A 279 14.50 8.82 -23.07
CA THR A 279 14.23 8.15 -24.34
C THR A 279 12.76 7.72 -24.45
N SER A 280 12.21 7.11 -23.39
CA SER A 280 10.81 6.69 -23.34
C SER A 280 9.83 7.88 -23.31
N ALA A 281 10.19 8.98 -22.64
CA ALA A 281 9.41 10.21 -22.66
C ALA A 281 9.39 10.85 -24.07
N SER A 282 10.53 10.82 -24.77
CA SER A 282 10.61 11.29 -26.16
C SER A 282 9.75 10.46 -27.11
N LEU A 283 9.69 9.14 -26.91
CA LEU A 283 8.83 8.24 -27.70
C LEU A 283 7.33 8.45 -27.43
N GLN A 284 6.96 8.89 -26.23
CA GLN A 284 5.57 9.27 -25.89
C GLN A 284 5.17 10.65 -26.44
N LEU A 285 6.14 11.52 -26.75
CA LEU A 285 5.93 12.87 -27.29
C LEU A 285 6.03 12.94 -28.82
N THR A 286 6.64 11.95 -29.47
CA THR A 286 6.54 11.81 -30.93
C THR A 286 5.12 11.38 -31.30
N PRO A 287 4.39 12.15 -32.14
CA PRO A 287 3.27 11.57 -32.86
C PRO A 287 3.81 10.36 -33.58
N VAL A 288 3.11 9.24 -33.53
CA VAL A 288 3.39 8.09 -34.40
C VAL A 288 3.21 8.57 -35.84
N LEU A 289 4.27 9.14 -36.42
CA LEU A 289 4.41 9.44 -37.83
C LEU A 289 4.63 8.10 -38.51
N GLY A 290 3.53 7.42 -38.78
CA GLY A 290 3.55 6.11 -39.40
C GLY A 290 2.27 5.36 -39.16
N LEU A 291 1.14 5.90 -39.64
CA LEU A 291 -0.01 5.17 -40.22
C LEU A 291 -1.06 6.19 -40.68
N ASN A 292 -0.70 7.02 -41.65
CA ASN A 292 -1.67 7.64 -42.55
C ASN A 292 -1.71 6.79 -43.83
N LYS A 293 -2.71 5.91 -43.94
CA LYS A 293 -3.32 5.56 -45.23
C LYS A 293 -4.71 4.97 -45.00
N HIS A 294 -5.70 5.68 -45.54
CA HIS A 294 -7.13 5.36 -45.65
C HIS A 294 -7.89 5.46 -44.31
N SER A 295 -8.98 6.23 -44.18
CA SER A 295 -10.02 6.55 -45.16
C SER A 295 -10.68 7.91 -44.88
N SER A 296 -10.86 8.69 -45.95
CA SER A 296 -11.88 9.72 -46.11
C SER A 296 -13.30 9.15 -46.04
N HIS A 297 -14.27 10.02 -45.76
CA HIS A 297 -15.73 9.83 -45.56
C HIS A 297 -16.08 9.58 -44.09
N TRP A 298 -16.89 10.43 -43.44
CA TRP A 298 -18.24 10.84 -43.84
C TRP A 298 -18.57 12.29 -43.46
N ASP A 299 -19.61 12.79 -44.14
CA ASP A 299 -20.27 14.09 -44.04
C ASP A 299 -20.65 14.55 -42.62
#